data_AF-A0A4V6E8L8-F1
#
_entry.id   AF-A0A4V6E8L8-F1
#
_cell.length_a   1.000
_cell.length_b   1.000
_cell.length_c   1.000
_cell.angle_alpha   90.00
_cell.angle_beta   90.00
_cell.angle_gamma   90.00
#
_symmetry.space_group_name_H-M   'P 1'
#
loop_
_entity.id
_entity.type
_entity.pdbx_description
1 polymer ?
#
loop_
_entity_poly.entity_id
_entity_poly.type
_entity_poly.pdbx_seq_one_letter_code
_entity_poly.pdbx_strand_id
1 'polypeptide(L)'
;MDELVVSTEVYADPEEVYAFLLDFPRYANYSEYLREVRTVTGDGGPGTQYALTFAWWKISYTARSEVTGVDPPERIDWKITKDIDAGGCWRVTPPGADGDPEDDDPDGDDPDGDAAERTDDAPCEVALEVEFDPGSASSDALDLPRLVSFDWVLKKAIPLIRDEAERVVERAVRDLEGSSRDVDLDVSVDSDRI
;
A
#
# COMPACT_ATOMS: atom_id res chain seq x y z
N MET A 1 -2.84 6.61 17.88
CA MET A 1 -2.38 6.18 16.56
C MET A 1 -3.58 5.52 15.93
N ASP A 2 -3.85 5.85 14.68
CA ASP A 2 -4.87 5.18 13.89
C ASP A 2 -4.16 4.26 12.90
N GLU A 3 -4.77 3.12 12.59
CA GLU A 3 -4.26 2.13 11.65
C GLU A 3 -5.23 1.98 10.48
N LEU A 4 -4.68 1.94 9.26
CA LEU A 4 -5.40 1.65 8.03
C LEU A 4 -4.67 0.52 7.30
N VAL A 5 -5.37 -0.58 7.07
CA VAL A 5 -4.88 -1.69 6.25
C VAL A 5 -5.78 -1.79 5.01
N VAL A 6 -5.14 -1.81 3.84
CA VAL A 6 -5.81 -2.06 2.56
C VAL A 6 -5.13 -3.25 1.92
N SER A 7 -5.82 -4.37 1.75
CA SER A 7 -5.28 -5.56 1.09
C SER A 7 -6.08 -5.98 -0.12
N THR A 8 -5.42 -6.74 -1.01
CA THR A 8 -6.03 -7.35 -2.18
C THR A 8 -5.23 -8.58 -2.64
N GLU A 9 -5.89 -9.48 -3.35
CA GLU A 9 -5.24 -10.63 -3.99
C GLU A 9 -4.73 -10.25 -5.40
N VAL A 10 -3.54 -10.73 -5.78
CA VAL A 10 -2.94 -10.53 -7.10
C VAL A 10 -2.47 -11.87 -7.68
N TYR A 11 -2.89 -12.18 -8.90
CA TYR A 11 -2.47 -13.37 -9.65
C TYR A 11 -1.22 -13.08 -10.49
N ALA A 12 -0.11 -12.82 -9.82
CA ALA A 12 1.20 -12.61 -10.44
C ALA A 12 2.31 -13.14 -9.52
N ASP A 13 3.51 -13.30 -10.07
CA ASP A 13 4.66 -13.74 -9.28
C ASP A 13 5.01 -12.70 -8.19
N PRO A 14 5.25 -13.11 -6.93
CA PRO A 14 5.58 -12.17 -5.85
C PRO A 14 6.78 -11.27 -6.15
N GLU A 15 7.77 -11.73 -6.91
CA GLU A 15 8.91 -10.89 -7.30
C GLU A 15 8.52 -9.82 -8.32
N GLU A 16 7.61 -10.14 -9.26
CA GLU A 16 7.08 -9.16 -10.22
C GLU A 16 6.21 -8.10 -9.53
N VAL A 17 5.36 -8.54 -8.60
CA VAL A 17 4.56 -7.66 -7.75
C VAL A 17 5.46 -6.77 -6.91
N TYR A 18 6.47 -7.34 -6.25
CA TYR A 18 7.44 -6.58 -5.46
C TYR A 18 8.19 -5.54 -6.30
N ALA A 19 8.67 -5.92 -7.48
CA ALA A 19 9.39 -5.02 -8.38
C ALA A 19 8.50 -3.88 -8.87
N PHE A 20 7.22 -4.17 -9.16
CA PHE A 20 6.22 -3.15 -9.44
C PHE A 20 6.02 -2.24 -8.22
N LEU A 21 6.00 -2.81 -7.02
CA LEU A 21 5.80 -2.03 -5.81
C LEU A 21 6.97 -1.07 -5.51
N LEU A 22 8.18 -1.49 -5.84
CA LEU A 22 9.39 -0.70 -5.69
C LEU A 22 9.44 0.49 -6.66
N ASP A 23 8.81 0.38 -7.85
CA ASP A 23 8.73 1.45 -8.86
C ASP A 23 7.59 2.46 -8.57
N PHE A 24 7.62 3.00 -7.34
CA PHE A 24 6.69 4.01 -6.81
C PHE A 24 6.36 5.17 -7.78
N PRO A 25 7.30 5.69 -8.59
CA PRO A 25 7.01 6.75 -9.55
C PRO A 25 5.93 6.39 -10.58
N ARG A 26 5.78 5.10 -10.93
CA ARG A 26 4.73 4.67 -11.87
C ARG A 26 3.32 4.84 -11.31
N TYR A 27 3.15 4.98 -10.00
CA TYR A 27 1.83 5.02 -9.35
C TYR A 27 1.01 6.27 -9.69
N ALA A 28 1.68 7.38 -10.02
CA ALA A 28 1.00 8.60 -10.48
C ALA A 28 0.14 8.37 -11.74
N ASN A 29 0.42 7.30 -12.51
CA ASN A 29 -0.37 6.97 -13.71
C ASN A 29 -1.74 6.35 -13.37
N TYR A 30 -1.94 5.89 -12.13
CA TYR A 30 -3.10 5.08 -11.76
C TYR A 30 -4.10 5.81 -10.87
N SER A 31 -3.75 6.99 -10.33
CA SER A 31 -4.61 7.78 -9.44
C SER A 31 -5.08 9.09 -10.06
N GLU A 32 -6.36 9.40 -9.94
CA GLU A 32 -6.96 10.71 -10.24
C GLU A 32 -6.43 11.81 -9.30
N TYR A 33 -6.00 11.44 -8.09
CA TYR A 33 -5.62 12.39 -7.03
C TYR A 33 -4.11 12.48 -6.79
N LEU A 34 -3.31 11.48 -7.17
CA LEU A 34 -1.84 11.56 -7.15
C LEU A 34 -1.35 12.10 -8.49
N ARG A 35 -1.11 13.41 -8.56
CA ARG A 35 -0.69 14.07 -9.81
C ARG A 35 0.72 13.72 -10.22
N GLU A 36 1.61 13.61 -9.25
CA GLU A 36 3.04 13.44 -9.51
C GLU A 36 3.68 12.68 -8.35
N VAL A 37 4.52 11.71 -8.71
CA VAL A 37 5.50 11.13 -7.79
C VAL A 37 6.87 11.47 -8.34
N ARG A 38 7.65 12.21 -7.56
CA ARG A 38 8.99 12.61 -7.93
C ARG A 38 10.01 12.01 -6.99
N THR A 39 10.96 11.26 -7.53
CA THR A 39 12.17 10.87 -6.80
C THR A 39 12.98 12.11 -6.49
N VAL A 40 13.16 12.39 -5.20
CA VAL A 40 14.00 13.50 -4.71
C VAL A 40 15.45 13.04 -4.67
N THR A 41 15.70 11.84 -4.14
CA THR A 41 17.00 11.18 -4.09
C THR A 41 16.81 9.67 -3.92
N GLY A 42 17.79 8.87 -4.34
CA GLY A 42 17.79 7.42 -4.19
C GLY A 42 17.42 6.65 -5.46
N ASP A 43 17.41 5.33 -5.33
CA ASP A 43 17.26 4.35 -6.42
C ASP A 43 16.07 3.39 -6.22
N GLY A 44 15.28 3.59 -5.17
CA GLY A 44 14.18 2.71 -4.77
C GLY A 44 14.44 2.00 -3.43
N GLY A 45 15.70 1.82 -3.04
CA GLY A 45 16.07 1.17 -1.78
C GLY A 45 16.01 2.08 -0.55
N PRO A 46 16.46 1.58 0.62
CA PRO A 46 16.47 2.34 1.87
C PRO A 46 17.21 3.67 1.75
N GLY A 47 16.61 4.73 2.29
CA GLY A 47 17.07 6.11 2.16
C GLY A 47 16.58 6.82 0.87
N THR A 48 15.87 6.12 -0.01
CA THR A 48 15.21 6.76 -1.16
C THR A 48 14.08 7.66 -0.67
N GLN A 49 14.04 8.88 -1.18
CA GLN A 49 13.03 9.87 -0.82
C GLN A 49 12.17 10.23 -2.02
N TYR A 50 10.86 10.23 -1.79
CA TYR A 50 9.86 10.59 -2.79
C TYR A 50 9.07 11.82 -2.34
N ALA A 51 8.68 12.64 -3.30
CA ALA A 51 7.69 13.69 -3.13
C ALA A 51 6.43 13.27 -3.90
N LEU A 52 5.35 13.01 -3.16
CA LEU A 52 4.05 12.60 -3.70
C LEU A 52 3.13 13.81 -3.66
N THR A 53 2.88 14.41 -4.83
CA THR A 53 2.00 15.57 -4.95
C THR A 53 0.58 15.09 -5.22
N PHE A 54 -0.22 15.15 -4.17
CA PHE A 54 -1.65 14.96 -4.24
C PHE A 54 -2.35 16.27 -4.62
N ALA A 55 -3.32 16.18 -5.51
CA ALA A 55 -4.21 17.29 -5.80
C ALA A 55 -5.61 16.76 -6.09
N TRP A 56 -6.51 17.06 -5.16
CA TRP A 56 -7.94 16.86 -5.33
C TRP A 56 -8.62 18.22 -5.08
N TRP A 57 -9.73 18.49 -5.78
CA TRP A 57 -10.43 19.78 -5.74
C TRP A 57 -9.49 21.03 -5.77
N LYS A 58 -9.66 22.00 -4.87
CA LYS A 58 -8.81 23.19 -4.70
C LYS A 58 -7.64 22.99 -3.72
N ILE A 59 -7.38 21.77 -3.23
CA ILE A 59 -6.27 21.48 -2.33
C ILE A 59 -5.15 20.79 -3.10
N SER A 60 -3.91 21.20 -2.81
CA SER A 60 -2.72 20.44 -3.17
C SER A 60 -1.92 20.17 -1.90
N TYR A 61 -1.40 18.96 -1.78
CA TYR A 61 -0.52 18.54 -0.71
C TYR A 61 0.65 17.76 -1.30
N THR A 62 1.87 18.02 -0.83
CA THR A 62 3.03 17.21 -1.23
C THR A 62 3.56 16.48 -0.01
N ALA A 63 3.21 15.20 0.09
CA ALA A 63 3.79 14.31 1.08
C ALA A 63 5.25 14.04 0.72
N ARG A 64 6.13 13.98 1.71
CA ARG A 64 7.52 13.55 1.51
C ARG A 64 7.72 12.24 2.22
N SER A 65 7.93 11.16 1.48
CA SER A 65 8.21 9.85 2.06
C SER A 65 9.68 9.48 1.92
N GLU A 66 10.13 8.60 2.80
CA GLU A 66 11.43 7.95 2.76
C GLU A 66 11.23 6.45 2.91
N VAL A 67 11.84 5.66 2.03
CA VAL A 67 11.94 4.20 2.18
C VAL A 67 12.92 3.93 3.32
N THR A 68 12.48 3.21 4.35
CA THR A 68 13.28 2.92 5.54
C THR A 68 13.87 1.51 5.52
N GLY A 69 13.24 0.59 4.80
CA GLY A 69 13.62 -0.81 4.76
C GLY A 69 13.05 -1.49 3.52
N VAL A 70 13.75 -2.51 3.06
CA VAL A 70 13.31 -3.38 1.96
C VAL A 70 13.71 -4.81 2.30
N ASP A 71 12.80 -5.75 2.12
CA ASP A 71 13.03 -7.18 2.28
C ASP A 71 12.35 -7.91 1.11
N PRO A 72 13.04 -8.09 -0.03
CA PRO A 72 12.44 -8.70 -1.21
C PRO A 72 12.12 -10.19 -1.01
N PRO A 73 10.98 -10.69 -1.54
CA PRO A 73 9.89 -9.97 -2.19
C PRO A 73 8.80 -9.50 -1.20
N GLU A 74 9.00 -9.63 0.10
CA GLU A 74 7.93 -9.63 1.10
C GLU A 74 7.56 -8.25 1.63
N ARG A 75 8.49 -7.29 1.67
CA ARG A 75 8.27 -6.04 2.42
C ARG A 75 9.00 -4.80 1.90
N ILE A 76 8.32 -3.66 1.94
CA ILE A 76 8.89 -2.33 1.71
C ILE A 76 8.40 -1.38 2.81
N ASP A 77 9.27 -1.01 3.74
CA ASP A 77 8.96 -0.07 4.82
C ASP A 77 9.18 1.38 4.39
N TRP A 78 8.30 2.26 4.83
CA TRP A 78 8.40 3.68 4.53
C TRP A 78 7.86 4.54 5.68
N LYS A 79 8.26 5.82 5.68
CA LYS A 79 7.73 6.84 6.58
C LYS A 79 7.52 8.16 5.85
N ILE A 80 6.53 8.93 6.28
CA ILE A 80 6.41 10.35 5.97
C ILE A 80 7.42 11.12 6.83
N THR A 81 8.17 12.02 6.18
CA THR A 81 9.26 12.80 6.77
C THR A 81 8.87 14.25 7.05
N LYS A 82 7.65 14.64 6.69
CA LYS A 82 7.20 16.02 6.80
C LYS A 82 5.72 16.08 7.11
N ASP A 83 5.34 17.07 7.92
CA ASP A 83 3.98 17.57 8.08
C ASP A 83 2.98 16.65 8.80
N ILE A 84 3.22 15.34 8.88
CA ILE A 84 2.47 14.37 9.69
C ILE A 84 3.38 13.19 10.04
N ASP A 85 3.26 12.68 11.26
CA ASP A 85 3.84 11.41 11.66
C ASP A 85 2.97 10.28 11.11
N ALA A 86 3.43 9.71 10.01
CA ALA A 86 2.82 8.56 9.37
C ALA A 86 3.92 7.65 8.82
N GLY A 87 3.66 6.36 8.81
CA GLY A 87 4.55 5.37 8.22
C GLY A 87 3.80 4.07 7.98
N GLY A 88 4.52 3.06 7.54
CA GLY A 88 3.90 1.81 7.22
C GLY A 88 4.76 0.93 6.37
N CYS A 89 4.14 -0.08 5.79
CA CYS A 89 4.80 -0.97 4.85
C CYS A 89 3.86 -1.42 3.73
N TRP A 90 4.47 -1.72 2.60
CA TRP A 90 3.89 -2.66 1.66
C TRP A 90 4.31 -4.05 2.05
N ARG A 91 3.36 -4.99 2.06
CA ARG A 91 3.58 -6.42 2.28
C ARG A 91 3.13 -7.20 1.05
N VAL A 92 3.91 -8.19 0.67
CA VAL A 92 3.54 -9.20 -0.32
C VAL A 92 3.63 -10.56 0.36
N THR A 93 2.49 -11.24 0.48
CA THR A 93 2.39 -12.55 1.09
C THR A 93 2.25 -13.60 -0.01
N PRO A 94 3.23 -14.51 -0.17
CA PRO A 94 3.14 -15.57 -1.19
C PRO A 94 1.95 -16.49 -0.95
N PRO A 95 1.40 -17.11 -2.02
CA PRO A 95 0.32 -18.09 -1.88
C PRO A 95 0.72 -19.23 -0.94
N GLY A 96 -0.16 -19.56 0.01
CA GLY A 96 0.05 -20.64 0.98
C GLY A 96 0.87 -20.28 2.21
N ALA A 97 1.31 -19.02 2.37
CA ALA A 97 1.97 -18.57 3.59
C ALA A 97 1.00 -18.36 4.77
N ASP A 98 -0.29 -18.09 4.49
CA ASP A 98 -1.35 -17.92 5.49
C ASP A 98 -2.10 -19.23 5.84
N GLY A 99 -1.59 -20.37 5.39
CA GLY A 99 -2.12 -21.67 5.83
C GLY A 99 -1.82 -21.88 7.31
N ASP A 100 -2.87 -21.98 8.14
CA ASP A 100 -2.82 -22.70 9.41
C ASP A 100 -1.92 -23.93 9.22
N PRO A 101 -0.97 -24.23 10.12
CA PRO A 101 -0.26 -25.51 10.07
C PRO A 101 -1.33 -26.58 10.24
N GLU A 102 -1.84 -27.12 9.13
CA GLU A 102 -2.72 -28.28 9.12
C GLU A 102 -2.04 -29.31 10.00
N ASP A 103 -2.78 -29.72 11.04
CA ASP A 103 -2.35 -30.64 12.07
C ASP A 103 -1.37 -31.68 11.51
N ASP A 104 -0.12 -31.55 11.93
CA ASP A 104 0.98 -32.48 11.71
C ASP A 104 0.56 -33.80 12.40
N ASP A 105 -0.27 -34.60 11.72
CA ASP A 105 -0.63 -35.96 12.10
C ASP A 105 0.57 -36.83 11.71
N PRO A 106 1.44 -37.24 12.65
CA PRO A 106 2.77 -37.76 12.34
C PRO A 106 2.77 -39.25 11.95
N ASP A 107 1.62 -39.78 11.51
CA ASP A 107 1.41 -41.21 11.23
C ASP A 107 0.96 -41.50 9.78
N GLY A 108 1.39 -40.67 8.83
CA GLY A 108 1.26 -40.91 7.38
C GLY A 108 2.60 -41.21 6.72
N ASP A 109 3.00 -42.49 6.68
CA ASP A 109 4.16 -42.98 5.94
C ASP A 109 3.88 -42.90 4.43
N ASP A 110 4.12 -41.74 3.81
CA ASP A 110 4.12 -41.55 2.35
C ASP A 110 5.51 -41.06 1.90
N PRO A 111 6.32 -41.89 1.21
CA PRO A 111 7.69 -41.55 0.84
C PRO A 111 7.81 -40.66 -0.42
N ASP A 112 6.68 -40.19 -0.96
CA ASP A 112 6.61 -39.29 -2.11
C ASP A 112 6.00 -37.94 -1.68
N GLY A 113 6.67 -37.26 -0.75
CA GLY A 113 6.37 -35.87 -0.41
C GLY A 113 6.85 -34.94 -1.53
N ASP A 114 6.14 -34.96 -2.67
CA ASP A 114 6.22 -33.89 -3.66
C ASP A 114 5.91 -32.58 -2.92
N ALA A 115 6.95 -31.75 -2.76
CA ALA A 115 6.82 -30.39 -2.27
C ALA A 115 5.67 -29.76 -3.03
N ALA A 116 4.58 -29.43 -2.32
CA ALA A 116 3.35 -28.89 -2.88
C ALA A 116 3.68 -28.03 -4.09
N GLU A 117 3.40 -28.56 -5.29
CA GLU A 117 3.67 -27.85 -6.52
C GLU A 117 2.95 -26.52 -6.37
N ARG A 118 3.72 -25.42 -6.29
CA ARG A 118 3.16 -24.07 -6.30
C ARG A 118 2.31 -24.01 -7.55
N THR A 119 1.00 -24.15 -7.42
CA THR A 119 0.10 -23.95 -8.53
C THR A 119 0.27 -22.50 -8.94
N ASP A 120 0.79 -22.27 -10.15
CA ASP A 120 0.98 -20.93 -10.77
C ASP A 120 -0.31 -20.07 -10.76
N ASP A 121 -1.45 -20.66 -10.38
CA ASP A 121 -2.78 -20.03 -10.28
C ASP A 121 -3.15 -19.51 -8.88
N ALA A 122 -2.36 -19.75 -7.83
CA ALA A 122 -2.69 -19.26 -6.49
C ALA A 122 -2.26 -17.79 -6.32
N PRO A 123 -3.15 -16.88 -5.88
CA PRO A 123 -2.81 -15.46 -5.77
C PRO A 123 -1.87 -15.19 -4.60
N CYS A 124 -1.00 -14.19 -4.73
CA CYS A 124 -0.33 -13.59 -3.58
C CYS A 124 -1.21 -12.46 -3.01
N GLU A 125 -1.20 -12.28 -1.71
CA GLU A 125 -1.85 -11.13 -1.08
C GLU A 125 -0.89 -9.92 -1.07
N VAL A 126 -1.40 -8.74 -1.42
CA VAL A 126 -0.69 -7.47 -1.32
C VAL A 126 -1.42 -6.59 -0.32
N ALA A 127 -0.72 -6.12 0.71
CA ALA A 127 -1.28 -5.22 1.72
C ALA A 127 -0.48 -3.91 1.82
N LEU A 128 -1.20 -2.80 1.91
CA LEU A 128 -0.71 -1.50 2.35
C LEU A 128 -1.13 -1.30 3.80
N GLU A 129 -0.17 -1.36 4.70
CA GLU A 129 -0.35 -1.06 6.12
C GLU A 129 0.11 0.36 6.39
N VAL A 130 -0.75 1.17 7.00
CA VAL A 130 -0.49 2.57 7.33
C VAL A 130 -0.78 2.82 8.81
N GLU A 131 0.24 3.25 9.53
CA GLU A 131 0.13 3.79 10.87
C GLU A 131 0.26 5.32 10.82
N PHE A 132 -0.66 6.06 11.42
CA PHE A 132 -0.58 7.51 11.45
C PHE A 132 -1.07 8.14 12.76
N ASP A 133 -0.45 9.25 13.16
CA ASP A 133 -0.95 10.11 14.24
C ASP A 133 -1.65 11.34 13.64
N PRO A 134 -2.99 11.38 13.59
CA PRO A 134 -3.71 12.55 13.10
C PRO A 134 -3.47 13.82 13.94
N GLY A 135 -3.05 13.69 15.21
CA GLY A 135 -2.73 14.80 16.10
C GLY A 135 -1.36 15.43 15.84
N SER A 136 -0.45 14.73 15.16
CA SER A 136 0.87 15.22 14.79
C SER A 136 0.85 16.18 13.59
N ALA A 137 -0.27 16.21 12.87
CA ALA A 137 -0.37 16.94 11.61
C ALA A 137 -0.18 18.46 11.83
N SER A 138 0.77 19.04 11.09
CA SER A 138 1.00 20.47 11.10
C SER A 138 -0.14 21.19 10.39
N SER A 139 -0.68 22.26 10.98
CA SER A 139 -1.67 23.12 10.32
C SER A 139 -1.12 23.81 9.06
N ASP A 140 0.20 23.95 8.95
CA ASP A 140 0.89 24.54 7.79
C ASP A 140 1.22 23.50 6.69
N ALA A 141 0.84 22.23 6.89
CA ALA A 141 1.07 21.13 5.95
C ALA A 141 0.35 21.30 4.61
N LEU A 142 -0.85 21.88 4.68
CA LEU A 142 -1.78 21.96 3.57
C LEU A 142 -1.91 23.40 3.09
N ASP A 143 -1.82 23.62 1.78
CA ASP A 143 -2.17 24.91 1.17
C ASP A 143 -3.71 25.07 1.19
N LEU A 144 -4.26 25.43 2.36
CA LEU A 144 -5.69 25.54 2.58
C LEU A 144 -6.21 26.95 2.26
N PRO A 145 -7.35 27.06 1.56
CA PRO A 145 -8.10 28.30 1.53
C PRO A 145 -8.47 28.74 2.95
N ARG A 146 -8.37 30.04 3.24
CA ARG A 146 -8.54 30.65 4.59
C ARG A 146 -9.83 30.30 5.36
N LEU A 147 -10.81 29.65 4.73
CA LEU A 147 -12.11 29.32 5.31
C LEU A 147 -12.28 27.82 5.62
N VAL A 148 -11.24 27.01 5.40
CA VAL A 148 -11.28 25.55 5.53
C VAL A 148 -10.39 25.13 6.71
N SER A 149 -10.93 24.34 7.64
CA SER A 149 -10.16 23.77 8.75
C SER A 149 -9.60 22.39 8.39
N PHE A 150 -8.47 22.04 9.00
CA PHE A 150 -7.82 20.74 8.83
C PHE A 150 -8.75 19.56 9.17
N ASP A 151 -9.50 19.64 10.27
CA ASP A 151 -10.47 18.60 10.67
C ASP A 151 -11.57 18.33 9.64
N TRP A 152 -12.04 19.38 8.95
CA TRP A 152 -13.03 19.22 7.88
C TRP A 152 -12.42 18.52 6.65
N VAL A 153 -11.14 18.81 6.37
CA VAL A 153 -10.39 18.13 5.29
C VAL A 153 -10.22 16.66 5.61
N LEU A 154 -9.81 16.31 6.84
CA LEU A 154 -9.64 14.90 7.23
C LEU A 154 -10.95 14.12 7.07
N LYS A 155 -12.06 14.70 7.52
CA LYS A 155 -13.41 14.12 7.35
C LYS A 155 -13.85 13.96 5.89
N LYS A 156 -13.32 14.79 4.98
CA LYS A 156 -13.65 14.74 3.55
C LYS A 156 -12.66 13.92 2.72
N ALA A 157 -11.43 13.79 3.19
CA ALA A 157 -10.37 13.07 2.50
C ALA A 157 -10.56 11.55 2.63
N ILE A 158 -10.86 11.04 3.83
CA ILE A 158 -10.98 9.59 4.07
C ILE A 158 -11.89 8.87 3.06
N PRO A 159 -13.13 9.34 2.77
CA PRO A 159 -13.99 8.68 1.79
C PRO A 159 -13.45 8.73 0.36
N LEU A 160 -12.77 9.82 -0.02
CA LEU A 160 -12.20 9.98 -1.35
C LEU A 160 -10.92 9.15 -1.54
N ILE A 161 -10.14 8.99 -0.46
CA ILE A 161 -8.96 8.13 -0.43
C ILE A 161 -9.38 6.68 -0.64
N ARG A 162 -10.48 6.24 -0.01
CA ARG A 162 -11.01 4.89 -0.16
C ARG A 162 -11.39 4.58 -1.61
N ASP A 163 -12.30 5.36 -2.20
CA ASP A 163 -12.78 5.13 -3.57
C ASP A 163 -11.65 5.21 -4.62
N GLU A 164 -10.62 6.03 -4.38
CA GLU A 164 -9.48 6.14 -5.29
C GLU A 164 -8.46 5.03 -5.08
N ALA A 165 -8.25 4.58 -3.84
CA ALA A 165 -7.39 3.44 -3.55
C ALA A 165 -7.91 2.20 -4.29
N GLU A 166 -9.22 1.95 -4.28
CA GLU A 166 -9.84 0.85 -5.02
C GLU A 166 -9.50 0.95 -6.53
N ARG A 167 -9.70 2.11 -7.16
CA ARG A 167 -9.44 2.31 -8.60
C ARG A 167 -7.96 2.25 -8.98
N VAL A 168 -7.08 2.73 -8.12
CA VAL A 168 -5.62 2.67 -8.33
C VAL A 168 -5.18 1.22 -8.31
N VAL A 169 -5.64 0.45 -7.32
CA VAL A 169 -5.32 -0.97 -7.16
C VAL A 169 -5.88 -1.76 -8.33
N GLU A 170 -7.14 -1.57 -8.74
CA GLU A 170 -7.71 -2.22 -9.93
C GLU A 170 -6.86 -2.00 -11.21
N ARG A 171 -6.30 -0.79 -11.39
CA ARG A 171 -5.45 -0.49 -12.55
C ARG A 171 -4.06 -1.12 -12.43
N ALA A 172 -3.48 -1.12 -11.23
CA ALA A 172 -2.20 -1.77 -10.97
C ALA A 172 -2.30 -3.29 -11.16
N VAL A 173 -3.33 -3.92 -10.61
CA VAL A 173 -3.63 -5.35 -10.77
C VAL A 173 -3.83 -5.69 -12.24
N ARG A 174 -4.54 -4.87 -13.01
CA ARG A 174 -4.69 -5.09 -14.45
C ARG A 174 -3.35 -5.07 -15.20
N ASP A 175 -2.45 -4.16 -14.84
CA ASP A 175 -1.13 -4.08 -15.47
C ASP A 175 -0.23 -5.25 -15.05
N LEU A 176 -0.37 -5.75 -13.81
CA LEU A 176 0.34 -6.92 -13.29
C LEU A 176 -0.17 -8.25 -13.88
N GLU A 177 -1.48 -8.46 -13.91
CA GLU A 177 -2.09 -9.73 -14.35
C GLU A 177 -2.31 -9.80 -15.87
N GLY A 178 -2.20 -8.67 -16.58
CA GLY A 178 -2.52 -8.56 -18.00
C GLY A 178 -4.00 -8.82 -18.33
N SER A 179 -4.88 -8.91 -17.33
CA SER A 179 -6.30 -9.21 -17.47
C SER A 179 -7.17 -8.23 -16.67
N SER A 180 -8.44 -8.07 -17.07
CA SER A 180 -9.40 -7.22 -16.35
C SER A 180 -10.37 -8.09 -15.56
N ARG A 181 -10.31 -8.01 -14.23
CA ARG A 181 -11.30 -8.58 -13.30
C ARG A 181 -11.73 -7.53 -12.29
N ASP A 182 -12.87 -7.77 -11.64
CA ASP A 182 -13.25 -7.04 -10.45
C ASP A 182 -12.27 -7.42 -9.33
N VAL A 183 -11.72 -6.43 -8.65
CA VAL A 183 -10.74 -6.61 -7.58
C VAL A 183 -11.46 -6.42 -6.25
N ASP A 184 -11.48 -7.44 -5.42
CA ASP A 184 -11.94 -7.32 -4.04
C ASP A 184 -10.86 -6.61 -3.21
N LEU A 185 -11.29 -5.58 -2.48
CA LEU A 185 -10.44 -4.77 -1.61
C LEU A 185 -10.96 -4.83 -0.18
N ASP A 186 -10.14 -5.39 0.69
CA ASP A 186 -10.39 -5.42 2.11
C ASP A 186 -9.78 -4.17 2.75
N VAL A 187 -10.65 -3.35 3.35
CA VAL A 187 -10.26 -2.10 4.00
C VAL A 187 -10.62 -2.18 5.47
N SER A 188 -9.61 -2.25 6.33
CA SER A 188 -9.75 -2.18 7.77
C SER A 188 -9.23 -0.85 8.29
N VAL A 189 -9.99 -0.23 9.20
CA VAL A 189 -9.58 0.98 9.92
C VAL A 189 -9.77 0.71 11.40
N ASP A 190 -8.67 0.67 12.14
CA ASP A 190 -8.69 0.67 13.60
C ASP A 190 -8.42 2.10 14.08
N SER A 191 -9.43 2.71 14.71
CA SER A 191 -9.29 4.05 15.26
C SER A 191 -10.16 4.19 16.50
N ASP A 192 -9.54 4.61 17.60
CA ASP A 192 -10.21 4.94 18.87
C ASP A 192 -11.19 6.14 18.77
N ARG A 193 -11.32 6.76 17.59
CA ARG A 193 -12.10 7.99 17.36
C ARG A 193 -13.47 7.75 16.71
N ILE A 194 -13.85 6.51 16.43
CA ILE A 194 -15.13 6.15 15.77
C ILE A 194 -16.18 5.73 16.79
#